data_AF-I9P134-F1
#
_entry.id   AF-I9P134-F1
#
_cell.length_a   1.000
_cell.length_b   1.000
_cell.length_c   1.000
_cell.angle_alpha   90.00
_cell.angle_beta   90.00
_cell.angle_gamma   90.00
#
_symmetry.space_group_name_H-M   'P 1'
#
loop_
_entity.id
_entity.type
_entity.pdbx_description
1 polymer ?
#
loop_
_entity_poly.entity_id
_entity_poly.type
_entity_poly.pdbx_seq_one_letter_code
_entity_poly.pdbx_strand_id
1 'polypeptide(L)'
;MCQTPVAWRLATLDPAFRLSEAQALALITEAAEQWNRITGQQLFTYDAAQGFPIHFQYDERQQQLAQRLLLQRNVQRYDEHLEVLQRQYQRQLVQVQQQNSRVQQLQQEYQQQLQTLEQQGARTLPAALQRQWRLLEEEQRVLMQQADELNAEQQRLQQMVTQRNNLLPQQQVIGSHELGVMSIRQAQRQMVIYAFADQQDLLVTLQHEFGHALGLPHSDDPAAVMHAQLHGGQQWLTTTDFKLWQQYCVN
;
A
#
# COMPACT_ATOMS: atom_id res chain seq x y z
N MET A 1 -36.81 14.35 -8.35
CA MET A 1 -35.81 15.20 -7.66
C MET A 1 -34.69 15.70 -8.58
N CYS A 2 -34.45 15.08 -9.74
CA CYS A 2 -33.29 15.35 -10.59
C CYS A 2 -33.61 16.21 -11.84
N GLN A 3 -34.79 16.83 -11.90
CA GLN A 3 -35.22 17.67 -13.03
C GLN A 3 -34.84 19.15 -12.86
N THR A 4 -34.47 19.57 -11.66
CA THR A 4 -34.02 20.92 -11.36
C THR A 4 -32.54 20.85 -11.00
N PRO A 5 -31.68 21.66 -11.63
CA PRO A 5 -30.27 21.72 -11.26
C PRO A 5 -30.10 22.02 -9.78
N VAL A 6 -29.28 21.23 -9.10
CA VAL A 6 -28.92 21.43 -7.71
C VAL A 6 -27.72 22.36 -7.65
N ALA A 7 -27.93 23.57 -7.14
CA ALA A 7 -26.87 24.55 -6.98
C ALA A 7 -26.01 24.24 -5.75
N TRP A 8 -24.68 24.39 -5.83
CA TRP A 8 -23.74 24.16 -4.73
C TRP A 8 -22.78 25.34 -4.55
N ARG A 9 -22.19 25.45 -3.35
CA ARG A 9 -21.10 26.39 -3.05
C ARG A 9 -20.13 25.85 -2.02
N LEU A 10 -18.88 26.30 -2.11
CA LEU A 10 -17.95 26.17 -1.00
C LEU A 10 -18.34 27.14 0.11
N ALA A 11 -18.58 26.64 1.32
CA ALA A 11 -19.02 27.43 2.46
C ALA A 11 -17.90 27.70 3.46
N THR A 12 -17.23 26.65 3.94
CA THR A 12 -16.08 26.77 4.83
C THR A 12 -14.99 25.81 4.40
N LEU A 13 -13.75 26.27 4.50
CA LEU A 13 -12.56 25.46 4.23
C LEU A 13 -11.62 25.56 5.43
N ASP A 14 -11.51 24.49 6.20
CA ASP A 14 -10.57 24.44 7.32
C ASP A 14 -9.11 24.45 6.79
N PRO A 15 -8.28 25.45 7.17
CA PRO A 15 -6.89 25.53 6.74
C PRO A 15 -6.04 24.31 7.12
N ALA A 16 -6.44 23.52 8.12
CA ALA A 16 -5.74 22.30 8.53
C ALA A 16 -5.64 21.24 7.42
N PHE A 17 -6.55 21.27 6.44
CA PHE A 17 -6.45 20.42 5.24
C PHE A 17 -5.30 20.81 4.31
N ARG A 18 -4.70 22.01 4.47
CA ARG A 18 -3.65 22.54 3.57
C ARG A 18 -4.08 22.55 2.10
N LEU A 19 -5.37 22.75 1.87
CA LEU A 19 -5.99 22.89 0.56
C LEU A 19 -6.32 24.38 0.35
N SER A 20 -5.94 24.96 -0.79
CA SER A 20 -6.36 26.31 -1.14
C SER A 20 -7.82 26.34 -1.62
N GLU A 21 -8.49 27.49 -1.48
CA GLU A 21 -9.87 27.66 -1.94
C GLU A 21 -10.02 27.35 -3.44
N ALA A 22 -9.07 27.79 -4.28
CA ALA A 22 -9.07 27.51 -5.70
C ALA A 22 -8.98 26.00 -6.01
N GLN A 23 -8.13 25.27 -5.27
CA GLN A 23 -8.03 23.81 -5.43
C GLN A 23 -9.31 23.11 -4.97
N ALA A 24 -9.90 23.54 -3.84
CA ALA A 24 -11.15 22.98 -3.35
C ALA A 24 -12.29 23.21 -4.36
N LEU A 25 -12.45 24.45 -4.85
CA LEU A 25 -13.45 24.78 -5.87
C LEU A 25 -13.25 23.98 -7.15
N ALA A 26 -12.01 23.80 -7.62
CA ALA A 26 -11.73 23.00 -8.81
C ALA A 26 -12.19 21.54 -8.63
N LEU A 27 -11.90 20.91 -7.49
CA LEU A 27 -12.27 19.52 -7.23
C LEU A 27 -13.78 19.32 -7.07
N ILE A 28 -14.45 20.23 -6.37
CA ILE A 28 -15.91 20.21 -6.24
C ILE A 28 -16.56 20.38 -7.61
N THR A 29 -16.06 21.33 -8.41
CA THR A 29 -16.55 21.55 -9.78
C THR A 29 -16.38 20.31 -10.62
N GLU A 30 -15.19 19.70 -10.60
CA GLU A 30 -14.92 18.49 -11.38
C GLU A 30 -15.85 17.33 -10.98
N ALA A 31 -16.05 17.11 -9.68
CA ALA A 31 -16.96 16.08 -9.19
C ALA A 31 -18.42 16.31 -9.66
N ALA A 32 -18.90 17.55 -9.57
CA ALA A 32 -20.22 17.93 -10.05
C ALA A 32 -20.36 17.77 -11.58
N GLU A 33 -19.34 18.19 -12.32
CA GLU A 33 -19.31 18.10 -13.78
C GLU A 33 -19.24 16.66 -14.29
N GLN A 34 -18.65 15.73 -13.54
CA GLN A 34 -18.68 14.32 -13.93
C GLN A 34 -20.09 13.76 -13.98
N TRP A 35 -20.93 14.10 -13.00
CA TRP A 35 -22.36 13.76 -13.04
C TRP A 35 -23.08 14.42 -14.22
N ASN A 36 -22.77 15.68 -14.52
CA ASN A 36 -23.36 16.35 -15.67
C ASN A 36 -22.95 15.67 -17.00
N ARG A 37 -21.67 15.31 -17.13
CA ARG A 37 -21.13 14.67 -18.34
C ARG A 37 -21.71 13.28 -18.58
N ILE A 38 -21.72 12.42 -17.56
CA ILE A 38 -22.18 11.03 -17.73
C ILE A 38 -23.68 10.97 -18.01
N THR A 39 -24.46 11.94 -17.53
CA THR A 39 -25.91 11.99 -17.73
C THR A 39 -26.34 12.81 -18.95
N GLY A 40 -25.45 13.67 -19.46
CA GLY A 40 -25.77 14.63 -20.51
C GLY A 40 -26.76 15.73 -20.06
N GLN A 41 -26.95 15.91 -18.75
CA GLN A 41 -27.88 16.88 -18.16
C GLN A 41 -27.13 17.84 -17.23
N GLN A 42 -27.64 19.07 -17.09
CA GLN A 42 -27.12 20.02 -16.11
C GLN A 42 -27.72 19.73 -14.73
N LEU A 43 -27.23 18.70 -14.06
CA LEU A 43 -27.70 18.27 -12.73
C LEU A 43 -27.17 19.18 -11.62
N PHE A 44 -25.96 19.72 -11.79
CA PHE A 44 -25.31 20.58 -10.81
C PHE A 44 -24.82 21.89 -11.40
N THR A 45 -24.94 22.96 -10.62
CA THR A 45 -24.46 24.30 -10.96
C THR A 45 -23.76 24.95 -9.78
N TYR A 46 -22.74 25.76 -10.05
CA TYR A 46 -22.12 26.58 -9.01
C TYR A 46 -22.96 27.86 -8.78
N ASP A 47 -23.30 28.13 -7.52
CA ASP A 47 -23.94 29.39 -7.11
C ASP A 47 -23.40 29.80 -5.73
N ALA A 48 -22.49 30.78 -5.71
CA ALA A 48 -21.84 31.26 -4.49
C ALA A 48 -22.81 31.81 -3.43
N ALA A 49 -24.02 32.21 -3.81
CA ALA A 49 -24.99 32.83 -2.90
C ALA A 49 -26.06 31.84 -2.42
N GLN A 50 -26.67 31.09 -3.34
CA GLN A 50 -27.84 30.24 -3.09
C GLN A 50 -27.54 28.74 -3.16
N GLY A 51 -26.33 28.36 -3.54
CA GLY A 51 -25.92 26.96 -3.54
C GLY A 51 -25.97 26.33 -2.15
N PHE A 52 -26.27 25.04 -2.08
CA PHE A 52 -26.17 24.32 -0.82
C PHE A 52 -24.71 24.33 -0.34
N PRO A 53 -24.48 24.45 0.98
CA PRO A 53 -23.15 24.59 1.51
C PRO A 53 -22.37 23.26 1.51
N ILE A 54 -21.13 23.33 1.04
CA ILE A 54 -20.11 22.30 1.17
C ILE A 54 -19.08 22.80 2.18
N HIS A 55 -18.92 22.07 3.27
CA HIS A 55 -18.00 22.39 4.35
C HIS A 55 -16.84 21.38 4.37
N PHE A 56 -15.62 21.86 4.53
CA PHE A 56 -14.48 21.02 4.90
C PHE A 56 -14.22 21.25 6.38
N GLN A 57 -14.43 20.21 7.19
CA GLN A 57 -14.29 20.26 8.64
C GLN A 57 -13.26 19.24 9.09
N TYR A 58 -12.07 19.71 9.46
CA TYR A 58 -11.00 18.84 9.91
C TYR A 58 -11.33 18.32 11.31
N ASP A 59 -11.33 17.00 11.50
CA ASP A 59 -11.54 16.39 12.81
C ASP A 59 -10.67 15.14 13.04
N GLU A 60 -11.03 14.36 14.07
CA GLU A 60 -10.33 13.13 14.45
C GLU A 60 -10.18 12.13 13.31
N ARG A 61 -11.10 12.11 12.33
CA ARG A 61 -11.04 11.20 11.18
C ARG A 61 -9.86 11.52 10.27
N GLN A 62 -9.61 12.80 9.99
CA GLN A 62 -8.44 13.19 9.19
C GLN A 62 -7.13 12.90 9.93
N GLN A 63 -7.11 13.05 11.25
CA GLN A 63 -5.94 12.72 12.08
C GLN A 63 -5.66 11.21 12.05
N GLN A 64 -6.68 10.39 12.27
CA GLN A 64 -6.57 8.92 12.23
C GLN A 64 -6.15 8.44 10.83
N LEU A 65 -6.72 9.00 9.77
CA LEU A 65 -6.34 8.70 8.39
C LEU A 65 -4.87 9.03 8.13
N ALA A 66 -4.40 10.21 8.54
CA ALA A 66 -3.01 10.61 8.38
C ALA A 66 -2.04 9.69 9.16
N GLN A 67 -2.38 9.32 10.40
CA GLN A 67 -1.61 8.36 11.21
C GLN A 67 -1.54 6.99 10.52
N ARG A 68 -2.66 6.49 10.01
CA ARG A 68 -2.73 5.23 9.27
C ARG A 68 -1.84 5.23 8.04
N LEU A 69 -1.91 6.27 7.21
CA LEU A 69 -1.06 6.40 6.01
C LEU A 69 0.43 6.49 6.36
N LEU A 70 0.78 7.15 7.46
CA LEU A 70 2.16 7.17 7.95
C LEU A 70 2.63 5.77 8.37
N LEU A 71 1.82 5.04 9.13
CA LEU A 71 2.13 3.67 9.54
C LEU A 71 2.27 2.75 8.33
N GLN A 72 1.36 2.82 7.36
CA GLN A 72 1.42 2.02 6.13
C GLN A 72 2.70 2.28 5.34
N ARG A 73 3.09 3.55 5.16
CA ARG A 73 4.37 3.89 4.49
C ARG A 73 5.58 3.37 5.25
N ASN A 74 5.56 3.43 6.58
CA ASN A 74 6.64 2.88 7.39
C ASN A 74 6.73 1.36 7.21
N VAL A 75 5.61 0.64 7.33
CA VAL A 75 5.54 -0.81 7.11
C VAL A 75 6.04 -1.18 5.71
N GLN A 76 5.61 -0.46 4.66
CA GLN A 76 6.07 -0.71 3.29
C GLN A 76 7.59 -0.58 3.16
N ARG A 77 8.18 0.48 3.74
CA ARG A 77 9.65 0.64 3.74
C ARG A 77 10.36 -0.47 4.50
N TYR A 78 9.77 -0.94 5.60
CA TYR A 78 10.28 -2.09 6.34
C TYR A 78 10.24 -3.36 5.48
N ASP A 79 9.17 -3.58 4.72
CA ASP A 79 9.03 -4.72 3.81
C ASP A 79 10.07 -4.70 2.69
N GLU A 80 10.19 -3.56 2.00
CA GLU A 80 11.18 -3.36 0.94
C GLU A 80 12.61 -3.63 1.45
N HIS A 81 12.92 -3.17 2.66
CA HIS A 81 14.22 -3.41 3.29
C HIS A 81 14.42 -4.90 3.63
N LEU A 82 13.42 -5.55 4.22
CA LEU A 82 13.46 -6.98 4.55
C LEU A 82 13.67 -7.84 3.29
N GLU A 83 13.01 -7.53 2.18
CA GLU A 83 13.19 -8.25 0.91
C GLU A 83 14.62 -8.15 0.38
N VAL A 84 15.26 -6.98 0.52
CA VAL A 84 16.66 -6.81 0.13
C VAL A 84 17.58 -7.69 0.97
N LEU A 85 17.40 -7.69 2.29
CA LEU A 85 18.21 -8.49 3.21
C LEU A 85 17.99 -9.99 2.99
N GLN A 86 16.75 -10.44 2.79
CA GLN A 86 16.45 -11.84 2.49
C GLN A 86 17.12 -12.31 1.18
N ARG A 87 17.10 -11.48 0.12
CA ARG A 87 17.81 -11.80 -1.13
C ARG A 87 19.33 -11.82 -0.96
N GLN A 88 19.88 -10.96 -0.13
CA GLN A 88 21.31 -10.98 0.20
C GLN A 88 21.70 -12.27 0.93
N TYR A 89 20.96 -12.59 2.01
CA TYR A 89 21.15 -13.82 2.78
C TYR A 89 21.07 -15.06 1.90
N GLN A 90 20.05 -15.18 1.03
CA GLN A 90 19.91 -16.32 0.12
C GLN A 90 21.11 -16.48 -0.83
N ARG A 91 21.64 -15.37 -1.35
CA ARG A 91 22.83 -15.40 -2.23
C ARG A 91 24.06 -15.89 -1.47
N GLN A 92 24.30 -15.38 -0.27
CA GLN A 92 25.43 -15.80 0.55
C GLN A 92 25.32 -17.26 0.99
N LEU A 93 24.11 -17.72 1.35
CA LEU A 93 23.85 -19.11 1.69
C LEU A 93 24.23 -20.05 0.55
N VAL A 94 23.78 -19.76 -0.68
CA VAL A 94 24.13 -20.55 -1.86
C VAL A 94 25.64 -20.54 -2.10
N GLN A 95 26.30 -19.40 -1.92
CA GLN A 95 27.74 -19.26 -2.12
C GLN A 95 28.55 -20.09 -1.13
N VAL A 96 28.21 -20.04 0.16
CA VAL A 96 28.83 -20.85 1.22
C VAL A 96 28.57 -22.34 0.98
N GLN A 97 27.36 -22.74 0.58
CA GLN A 97 27.04 -24.12 0.25
C GLN A 97 27.86 -24.67 -0.92
N GLN A 98 28.06 -23.87 -1.96
CA GLN A 98 28.90 -24.22 -3.11
C GLN A 98 30.37 -24.37 -2.71
N GLN A 99 30.91 -23.43 -1.93
CA GLN A 99 32.29 -23.49 -1.45
C GLN A 99 32.51 -24.70 -0.53
N ASN A 100 31.58 -24.96 0.40
CA ASN A 100 31.65 -26.13 1.28
C ASN A 100 31.61 -27.43 0.49
N SER A 101 30.75 -27.54 -0.54
CA SER A 101 30.71 -28.72 -1.41
C SER A 101 32.04 -28.93 -2.15
N ARG A 102 32.66 -27.85 -2.63
CA ARG A 102 33.98 -27.90 -3.28
C ARG A 102 35.08 -28.36 -2.32
N VAL A 103 35.14 -27.79 -1.11
CA VAL A 103 36.13 -28.20 -0.10
C VAL A 103 35.96 -29.66 0.29
N GLN A 104 34.72 -30.14 0.43
CA GLN A 104 34.44 -31.55 0.69
C GLN A 104 34.95 -32.47 -0.43
N GLN A 105 34.78 -32.08 -1.70
CA GLN A 105 35.34 -32.82 -2.83
C GLN A 105 36.87 -32.86 -2.79
N LEU A 106 37.52 -31.72 -2.54
CA LEU A 106 38.98 -31.64 -2.45
C LEU A 106 39.54 -32.45 -1.26
N GLN A 107 38.82 -32.52 -0.14
CA GLN A 107 39.17 -33.36 0.99
C GLN A 107 39.06 -34.86 0.64
N GLN A 108 38.06 -35.27 -0.13
CA GLN A 108 37.94 -36.65 -0.63
C GLN A 108 39.08 -37.02 -1.58
N GLU A 109 39.42 -36.12 -2.52
CA GLU A 109 40.56 -36.31 -3.42
C GLU A 109 41.88 -36.42 -2.65
N TYR A 110 42.08 -35.58 -1.64
CA TYR A 110 43.23 -35.65 -0.74
C TYR A 110 43.32 -37.00 -0.02
N GLN A 111 42.19 -37.53 0.48
CA GLN A 111 42.15 -38.86 1.12
C GLN A 111 42.53 -39.99 0.16
N GLN A 112 42.08 -39.93 -1.10
CA GLN A 112 42.46 -40.91 -2.13
C GLN A 112 43.96 -40.86 -2.45
N GLN A 113 44.54 -39.67 -2.49
CA GLN A 113 45.99 -39.49 -2.70
C GLN A 113 46.80 -40.08 -1.54
N LEU A 114 46.33 -39.91 -0.30
CA LEU A 114 46.96 -40.55 0.87
C LEU A 114 46.94 -42.07 0.77
N GLN A 115 45.78 -42.67 0.45
CA GLN A 115 45.66 -44.12 0.27
C GLN A 115 46.59 -44.66 -0.82
N THR A 116 46.74 -43.92 -1.92
CA THR A 116 47.64 -44.29 -3.02
C THR A 116 49.11 -44.27 -2.57
N LEU A 117 49.53 -43.25 -1.83
CA LEU A 117 50.89 -43.16 -1.28
C LEU A 117 51.18 -44.26 -0.25
N GLU A 118 50.20 -44.60 0.59
CA GLU A 118 50.29 -45.72 1.53
C GLU A 118 50.47 -47.06 0.82
N GLN A 119 49.69 -47.32 -0.24
CA GLN A 119 49.82 -48.53 -1.07
C GLN A 119 51.19 -48.61 -1.78
N GLN A 120 51.77 -47.46 -2.13
CA GLN A 120 53.10 -47.36 -2.73
C GLN A 120 54.25 -47.48 -1.71
N GLY A 121 53.95 -47.61 -0.42
CA GLY A 121 54.95 -47.75 0.64
C GLY A 121 55.73 -46.46 0.92
N ALA A 122 55.16 -45.29 0.62
CA ALA A 122 55.79 -44.02 0.88
C ALA A 122 56.01 -43.82 2.40
N ARG A 123 57.27 -43.56 2.80
CA ARG A 123 57.64 -43.34 4.21
C ARG A 123 57.42 -41.90 4.69
N THR A 124 57.27 -40.95 3.78
CA THR A 124 57.14 -39.53 4.08
C THR A 124 56.14 -38.87 3.15
N LEU A 125 55.31 -37.98 3.69
CA LEU A 125 54.34 -37.21 2.90
C LEU A 125 55.04 -36.12 2.08
N PRO A 126 54.71 -35.95 0.79
CA PRO A 126 55.21 -34.84 -0.01
C PRO A 126 54.85 -33.48 0.59
N ALA A 127 55.79 -32.52 0.56
CA ALA A 127 55.57 -31.18 1.11
C ALA A 127 54.41 -30.42 0.43
N ALA A 128 54.14 -30.71 -0.85
CA ALA A 128 53.00 -30.16 -1.57
C ALA A 128 51.66 -30.62 -0.98
N LEU A 129 51.55 -31.91 -0.62
CA LEU A 129 50.36 -32.51 -0.04
C LEU A 129 50.10 -31.96 1.38
N GLN A 130 51.16 -31.81 2.19
CA GLN A 130 51.07 -31.15 3.49
C GLN A 130 50.63 -29.67 3.40
N ARG A 131 50.99 -28.97 2.31
CA ARG A 131 50.56 -27.59 2.07
C ARG A 131 49.09 -27.55 1.63
N GLN A 132 48.68 -28.45 0.74
CA GLN A 132 47.28 -28.59 0.31
C GLN A 132 46.35 -28.83 1.51
N TRP A 133 46.72 -29.74 2.41
CA TRP A 133 45.91 -29.99 3.62
C TRP A 133 45.73 -28.74 4.48
N ARG A 134 46.82 -27.98 4.73
CA ARG A 134 46.74 -26.74 5.52
C ARG A 134 45.81 -25.70 4.89
N LEU A 135 45.87 -25.55 3.55
CA LEU A 135 44.97 -24.65 2.84
C LEU A 135 43.50 -25.08 2.94
N LEU A 136 43.22 -26.39 2.82
CA LEU A 136 41.86 -26.92 2.99
C LEU A 136 41.35 -26.75 4.43
N GLU A 137 42.21 -26.91 5.43
CA GLU A 137 41.85 -26.68 6.83
C GLU A 137 41.53 -25.21 7.10
N GLU A 138 42.31 -24.29 6.53
CA GLU A 138 42.05 -22.85 6.61
C GLU A 138 40.75 -22.46 5.91
N GLU A 139 40.50 -22.96 4.70
CA GLU A 139 39.26 -22.71 3.95
C GLU A 139 38.03 -23.27 4.70
N GLN A 140 38.14 -24.45 5.31
CA GLN A 140 37.08 -25.02 6.14
C GLN A 140 36.77 -24.16 7.37
N ARG A 141 37.79 -23.58 8.02
CA ARG A 141 37.60 -22.68 9.17
C ARG A 141 36.90 -21.39 8.75
N VAL A 142 37.27 -20.79 7.63
CA VAL A 142 36.62 -19.60 7.08
C VAL A 142 35.15 -19.89 6.74
N LEU A 143 34.86 -21.05 6.12
CA LEU A 143 33.49 -21.45 5.80
C LEU A 143 32.64 -21.68 7.05
N MET A 144 33.23 -22.24 8.12
CA MET A 144 32.54 -22.41 9.40
C MET A 144 32.16 -21.06 10.02
N GLN A 145 33.08 -20.08 9.99
CA GLN A 145 32.79 -18.72 10.44
C GLN A 145 31.67 -18.06 9.63
N GLN A 146 31.71 -18.19 8.30
CA GLN A 146 30.65 -17.67 7.42
C GLN A 146 29.29 -18.34 7.68
N ALA A 147 29.28 -19.64 7.98
CA ALA A 147 28.05 -20.35 8.35
C ALA A 147 27.48 -19.85 9.69
N ASP A 148 28.33 -19.59 10.68
CA ASP A 148 27.91 -19.00 11.97
C ASP A 148 27.36 -17.58 11.80
N GLU A 149 28.01 -16.77 10.96
CA GLU A 149 27.54 -15.43 10.60
C GLU A 149 26.16 -15.46 9.92
N LEU A 150 25.97 -16.39 8.97
CA LEU A 150 24.68 -16.60 8.30
C LEU A 150 23.59 -17.07 9.26
N ASN A 151 23.90 -17.95 10.20
CA ASN A 151 22.96 -18.37 11.24
C ASN A 151 22.54 -17.18 12.12
N ALA A 152 23.48 -16.32 12.51
CA ALA A 152 23.18 -15.10 13.26
C ALA A 152 22.34 -14.11 12.43
N GLU A 153 22.62 -13.98 11.13
CA GLU A 153 21.84 -13.15 10.22
C GLU A 153 20.41 -13.68 10.05
N GLN A 154 20.22 -14.98 9.93
CA GLN A 154 18.91 -15.62 9.89
C GLN A 154 18.08 -15.27 11.14
N GLN A 155 18.70 -15.34 12.32
CA GLN A 155 18.02 -14.98 13.58
C GLN A 155 17.63 -13.49 13.60
N ARG A 156 18.51 -12.60 13.14
CA ARG A 156 18.20 -11.16 13.02
C ARG A 156 17.05 -10.91 12.04
N LEU A 157 17.06 -11.56 10.87
CA LEU A 157 15.97 -11.50 9.89
C LEU A 157 14.64 -11.93 10.51
N GLN A 158 14.63 -13.04 11.25
CA GLN A 158 13.43 -13.53 11.92
C GLN A 158 12.89 -12.52 12.95
N GLN A 159 13.77 -11.90 13.74
CA GLN A 159 13.39 -10.86 14.70
C GLN A 159 12.78 -9.63 13.99
N MET A 160 13.36 -9.18 12.88
CA MET A 160 12.81 -8.05 12.11
C MET A 160 11.44 -8.38 11.51
N VAL A 161 11.22 -9.62 11.03
CA VAL A 161 9.89 -10.07 10.59
C VAL A 161 8.88 -10.03 11.74
N THR A 162 9.26 -10.48 12.93
CA THR A 162 8.40 -10.39 14.12
C THR A 162 8.09 -8.94 14.50
N GLN A 163 9.08 -8.06 14.52
CA GLN A 163 8.89 -6.63 14.79
C GLN A 163 7.94 -6.00 13.78
N ARG A 164 8.14 -6.29 12.49
CA ARG A 164 7.25 -5.86 11.40
C ARG A 164 5.82 -6.32 11.65
N ASN A 165 5.60 -7.60 11.98
CA ASN A 165 4.25 -8.11 12.24
C ASN A 165 3.56 -7.43 13.43
N ASN A 166 4.34 -7.01 14.44
CA ASN A 166 3.80 -6.28 15.60
C ASN A 166 3.41 -4.82 15.28
N LEU A 167 3.89 -4.25 14.17
CA LEU A 167 3.50 -2.90 13.71
C LEU A 167 2.11 -2.84 13.07
N LEU A 168 1.47 -4.00 12.80
CA LEU A 168 0.12 -4.08 12.25
C LEU A 168 -0.92 -4.58 13.28
N PRO A 169 -1.20 -3.86 14.39
CA PRO A 169 -2.42 -4.15 15.14
C PRO A 169 -3.64 -3.92 14.23
N GLN A 170 -4.71 -4.68 14.47
CA GLN A 170 -5.95 -4.66 13.69
C GLN A 170 -6.42 -3.22 13.45
N GLN A 171 -6.16 -2.70 12.25
CA GLN A 171 -6.59 -1.36 11.89
C GLN A 171 -8.11 -1.38 11.75
N GLN A 172 -8.80 -0.55 12.54
CA GLN A 172 -10.20 -0.26 12.27
C GLN A 172 -10.28 0.39 10.89
N VAL A 173 -11.09 -0.22 10.02
CA VAL A 173 -11.38 0.36 8.71
C VAL A 173 -12.29 1.55 8.98
N ILE A 174 -11.75 2.77 8.84
CA ILE A 174 -12.59 3.96 8.71
C ILE A 174 -13.43 3.72 7.45
N GLY A 175 -14.74 3.57 7.63
CA GLY A 175 -15.67 3.40 6.51
C GLY A 175 -15.71 4.67 5.68
N SER A 176 -15.88 4.55 4.37
CA SER A 176 -15.95 5.72 3.47
C SER A 176 -17.09 6.68 3.83
N HIS A 177 -18.20 6.20 4.39
CA HIS A 177 -19.30 7.04 4.91
C HIS A 177 -18.90 7.98 6.04
N GLU A 178 -17.74 7.79 6.63
CA GLU A 178 -17.23 8.66 7.68
C GLU A 178 -16.40 9.82 7.09
N LEU A 179 -15.92 9.71 5.84
CA LEU A 179 -15.01 10.67 5.22
C LEU A 179 -15.74 11.89 4.64
N GLY A 180 -16.93 11.66 4.08
CA GLY A 180 -17.85 12.67 3.57
C GLY A 180 -19.28 12.34 3.98
N VAL A 181 -20.11 13.35 4.19
CA VAL A 181 -21.53 13.17 4.50
C VAL A 181 -22.37 14.21 3.78
N MET A 182 -23.26 13.73 2.93
CA MET A 182 -24.36 14.46 2.35
C MET A 182 -25.62 14.28 3.20
N SER A 183 -26.20 15.38 3.64
CA SER A 183 -27.44 15.39 4.42
C SER A 183 -28.54 16.15 3.68
N ILE A 184 -29.73 15.57 3.68
CA ILE A 184 -30.93 16.19 3.12
C ILE A 184 -32.02 16.18 4.20
N ARG A 185 -32.32 17.34 4.78
CA ARG A 185 -33.35 17.50 5.81
C ARG A 185 -34.33 18.59 5.40
N GLN A 186 -35.63 18.29 5.38
CA GLN A 186 -36.67 19.25 5.00
C GLN A 186 -36.35 19.99 3.67
N ALA A 187 -35.88 19.24 2.67
CA ALA A 187 -35.39 19.75 1.37
C ALA A 187 -34.15 20.67 1.41
N GLN A 188 -33.57 20.91 2.59
CA GLN A 188 -32.27 21.58 2.73
C GLN A 188 -31.15 20.56 2.58
N ARG A 189 -30.17 20.91 1.75
CA ARG A 189 -28.98 20.11 1.45
C ARG A 189 -27.79 20.67 2.21
N GLN A 190 -26.92 19.81 2.69
CA GLN A 190 -25.61 20.18 3.22
C GLN A 190 -24.64 19.02 3.04
N MET A 191 -23.44 19.33 2.58
CA MET A 191 -22.33 18.38 2.47
C MET A 191 -21.22 18.77 3.44
N VAL A 192 -20.66 17.79 4.14
CA VAL A 192 -19.48 17.98 5.00
C VAL A 192 -18.42 16.95 4.64
N ILE A 193 -17.22 17.41 4.30
CA ILE A 193 -16.04 16.61 4.06
C ILE A 193 -15.16 16.67 5.31
N TYR A 194 -14.91 15.51 5.90
CA TYR A 194 -14.18 15.36 7.15
C TYR A 194 -12.76 14.87 6.96
N ALA A 195 -12.55 13.99 5.97
CA ALA A 195 -11.23 13.45 5.73
C ALA A 195 -11.05 13.00 4.27
N PHE A 196 -9.80 13.05 3.79
CA PHE A 196 -9.36 12.46 2.53
C PHE A 196 -7.85 12.17 2.59
N ALA A 197 -7.42 11.14 1.87
CA ALA A 197 -6.02 10.71 1.81
C ALA A 197 -5.19 11.57 0.86
N ASP A 198 -5.76 11.87 -0.30
CA ASP A 198 -5.15 12.66 -1.36
C ASP A 198 -6.24 13.30 -2.25
N GLN A 199 -5.80 13.98 -3.32
CA GLN A 199 -6.70 14.67 -4.24
C GLN A 199 -7.67 13.73 -4.98
N GLN A 200 -7.22 12.51 -5.32
CA GLN A 200 -8.05 11.54 -6.03
C GLN A 200 -9.13 10.99 -5.09
N ASP A 201 -8.78 10.67 -3.85
CA ASP A 201 -9.71 10.22 -2.81
C ASP A 201 -10.77 11.29 -2.51
N LEU A 202 -10.35 12.56 -2.44
CA LEU A 202 -11.28 13.69 -2.29
C LEU A 202 -12.24 13.79 -3.47
N LEU A 203 -11.75 13.65 -4.71
CA LEU A 203 -12.59 13.71 -5.90
C LEU A 203 -13.68 12.63 -5.89
N VAL A 204 -13.31 11.38 -5.56
CA VAL A 204 -14.26 10.26 -5.50
C VAL A 204 -15.28 10.44 -4.37
N THR A 205 -14.84 10.91 -3.21
CA THR A 205 -15.73 11.22 -2.08
C THR A 205 -16.74 12.30 -2.48
N LEU A 206 -16.29 13.39 -3.12
CA LEU A 206 -17.18 14.43 -3.63
C LEU A 206 -18.17 13.88 -4.66
N GLN A 207 -17.72 13.03 -5.59
CA GLN A 207 -18.61 12.39 -6.58
C GLN A 207 -19.69 11.52 -5.90
N HIS A 208 -19.32 10.76 -4.88
CA HIS A 208 -20.25 9.95 -4.08
C HIS A 208 -21.29 10.83 -3.38
N GLU A 209 -20.85 11.86 -2.66
CA GLU A 209 -21.75 12.76 -1.95
C GLU A 209 -22.66 13.57 -2.90
N PHE A 210 -22.18 13.89 -4.10
CA PHE A 210 -23.03 14.46 -5.15
C PHE A 210 -24.11 13.47 -5.61
N GLY A 211 -23.81 12.18 -5.75
CA GLY A 211 -24.83 11.17 -6.03
C GLY A 211 -25.92 11.15 -4.94
N HIS A 212 -25.54 11.23 -3.67
CA HIS A 212 -26.50 11.42 -2.58
C HIS A 212 -27.26 12.75 -2.65
N ALA A 213 -26.63 13.84 -3.14
CA ALA A 213 -27.31 15.12 -3.32
C ALA A 213 -28.44 15.06 -4.38
N LEU A 214 -28.35 14.10 -5.32
CA LEU A 214 -29.43 13.75 -6.26
C LEU A 214 -30.49 12.82 -5.64
N GLY A 215 -30.21 12.26 -4.47
CA GLY A 215 -31.07 11.29 -3.78
C GLY A 215 -30.78 9.84 -4.13
N LEU A 216 -29.63 9.53 -4.74
CA LEU A 216 -29.25 8.17 -5.09
C LEU A 216 -28.87 7.38 -3.83
N PRO A 217 -29.33 6.12 -3.68
CA PRO A 217 -28.85 5.23 -2.62
C PRO A 217 -27.48 4.66 -2.98
N HIS A 218 -26.95 3.79 -2.12
CA HIS A 218 -25.77 3.01 -2.48
C HIS A 218 -26.06 1.98 -3.56
N SER A 219 -25.04 1.69 -4.35
CA SER A 219 -24.98 0.52 -5.23
C SER A 219 -24.34 -0.66 -4.49
N ASP A 220 -24.71 -1.88 -4.88
CA ASP A 220 -24.05 -3.12 -4.45
C ASP A 220 -22.80 -3.45 -5.30
N ASP A 221 -22.56 -2.70 -6.39
CA ASP A 221 -21.39 -2.89 -7.24
C ASP A 221 -20.14 -2.25 -6.62
N PRO A 222 -19.12 -3.03 -6.21
CA PRO A 222 -17.93 -2.51 -5.55
C PRO A 222 -17.06 -1.60 -6.43
N ALA A 223 -17.26 -1.62 -7.75
CA ALA A 223 -16.57 -0.71 -8.66
C ALA A 223 -17.29 0.64 -8.83
N ALA A 224 -18.58 0.73 -8.49
CA ALA A 224 -19.36 1.95 -8.64
C ALA A 224 -18.95 3.00 -7.61
N VAL A 225 -18.93 4.28 -7.98
CA VAL A 225 -18.66 5.36 -7.03
C VAL A 225 -19.72 5.39 -5.94
N MET A 226 -20.97 5.07 -6.25
CA MET A 226 -22.05 4.95 -5.28
C MET A 226 -21.99 3.69 -4.40
N HIS A 227 -20.93 2.88 -4.47
CA HIS A 227 -20.78 1.76 -3.54
C HIS A 227 -20.68 2.24 -2.09
N ALA A 228 -21.24 1.48 -1.16
CA ALA A 228 -21.21 1.78 0.26
C ALA A 228 -19.78 1.90 0.82
N GLN A 229 -18.82 1.14 0.28
CA GLN A 229 -17.43 1.23 0.70
C GLN A 229 -16.58 1.75 -0.46
N LEU A 230 -15.95 2.92 -0.28
CA LEU A 230 -14.97 3.40 -1.24
C LEU A 230 -13.67 2.61 -1.05
N HIS A 231 -13.14 2.10 -2.16
CA HIS A 231 -11.93 1.31 -2.21
C HIS A 231 -10.86 2.06 -3.00
N GLY A 232 -9.60 1.92 -2.60
CA GLY A 232 -8.46 2.45 -3.36
C GLY A 232 -8.41 1.82 -4.75
N GLY A 233 -8.83 2.56 -5.77
CA GLY A 233 -8.94 2.08 -7.15
C GLY A 233 -10.13 2.65 -7.92
N GLN A 234 -11.17 3.12 -7.25
CA GLN A 234 -12.23 3.91 -7.90
C GLN A 234 -11.65 5.26 -8.34
N GLN A 235 -11.95 5.68 -9.56
CA GLN A 235 -11.44 6.93 -10.11
C GLN A 235 -12.52 7.82 -10.71
N TRP A 236 -13.52 7.20 -11.33
CA TRP A 236 -14.54 7.90 -12.11
C TRP A 236 -15.88 7.19 -11.96
N LEU A 237 -16.97 7.95 -12.19
CA LEU A 237 -18.31 7.41 -12.32
C LEU A 237 -18.33 6.29 -13.38
N THR A 238 -19.01 5.22 -13.05
CA THR A 238 -19.14 4.01 -13.87
C THR A 238 -20.48 3.96 -14.59
N THR A 239 -20.63 3.01 -15.52
CA THR A 239 -21.93 2.69 -16.12
C THR A 239 -22.96 2.29 -15.06
N THR A 240 -22.53 1.70 -13.94
CA THR A 240 -23.43 1.36 -12.84
C THR A 240 -23.99 2.60 -12.15
N ASP A 241 -23.14 3.62 -11.91
CA ASP A 241 -23.58 4.91 -11.35
C ASP A 241 -24.59 5.61 -12.26
N PHE A 242 -24.34 5.59 -13.58
CA PHE A 242 -25.27 6.13 -14.56
C PHE A 242 -26.62 5.39 -14.57
N LYS A 243 -26.61 4.05 -14.58
CA LYS A 243 -27.85 3.25 -14.55
C LYS A 243 -28.63 3.48 -13.26
N LEU A 244 -27.94 3.59 -12.13
CA LEU A 244 -28.55 3.91 -10.85
C LEU A 244 -29.23 5.28 -10.90
N TRP A 245 -28.56 6.29 -11.48
CA TRP A 245 -29.20 7.59 -11.73
C TRP A 245 -30.44 7.47 -12.61
N GLN A 246 -30.37 6.77 -13.75
CA GLN A 246 -31.53 6.59 -14.64
C GLN A 246 -32.73 5.99 -13.90
N GLN A 247 -32.48 4.96 -13.07
CA GLN A 247 -33.51 4.27 -12.31
C GLN A 247 -34.24 5.19 -11.31
N TYR A 248 -33.54 6.12 -10.66
CA TYR A 248 -34.10 6.96 -9.59
C TYR A 248 -34.56 8.34 -10.07
N CYS A 249 -34.06 8.79 -11.23
CA CYS A 249 -34.25 10.16 -11.70
C CYS A 249 -35.09 10.28 -12.98
N VAL A 250 -35.11 9.24 -13.82
CA VAL A 250 -35.73 9.27 -15.16
C VAL A 250 -36.95 8.35 -15.25
N ASN A 251 -36.93 7.23 -14.53
CA ASN A 251 -38.06 6.30 -14.42
C ASN A 251 -39.05 6.69 -13.32
#